data_AF-N9FII5-F1
#
_entry.id   AF-N9FII5-F1
#
_cell.length_a   1.000
_cell.length_b   1.000
_cell.length_c   1.000
_cell.angle_alpha   90.00
_cell.angle_beta   90.00
_cell.angle_gamma   90.00
#
_symmetry.space_group_name_H-M   'P 1'
#
loop_
_entity.id
_entity.type
_entity.pdbx_description
1 polymer ?
#
loop_
_entity_poly.entity_id
_entity_poly.type
_entity_poly.pdbx_seq_one_letter_code
_entity_poly.pdbx_strand_id
1 'polypeptide(L)'
;MKLQWARNLVHVKPQDFYWGCTGWYFNNQLIHLCEYRENLSQQDLALMTDTSAPEFSLPAQDFNIILHDHSTSESIIERMDDLQSDLRNKKQGINIVCCPMHAEPMILQKKKNGIGLLDQYYLRCPHWAPNDQGCPYTEKLKSGSQLAALLKHQTGTGIL
;
A
#
# COMPACT_ATOMS: atom_id res chain seq x y z
N MET A 1 -4.77 9.88 12.66
CA MET A 1 -3.97 8.63 12.78
C MET A 1 -4.13 7.84 11.50
N LYS A 2 -3.19 6.95 11.17
CA LYS A 2 -3.29 6.03 10.03
C LYS A 2 -2.89 4.63 10.46
N LEU A 3 -3.39 3.62 9.76
CA LEU A 3 -2.96 2.25 9.99
C LEU A 3 -1.47 2.11 9.66
N GLN A 4 -0.70 1.57 10.59
CA GLN A 4 0.75 1.37 10.46
C GLN A 4 1.15 0.01 11.03
N TRP A 5 2.37 -0.40 10.71
CA TRP A 5 3.01 -1.61 11.23
C TRP A 5 4.53 -1.37 11.35
N ALA A 6 5.23 -2.24 12.05
CA ALA A 6 6.67 -2.12 12.22
C ALA A 6 7.43 -2.34 10.89
N ARG A 7 8.33 -1.40 10.54
CA ARG A 7 8.98 -1.36 9.21
C ARG A 7 9.90 -2.54 8.91
N ASN A 8 10.39 -3.21 9.95
CA ASN A 8 11.31 -4.36 9.88
C ASN A 8 10.58 -5.70 9.65
N LEU A 9 9.25 -5.71 9.64
CA LEU A 9 8.48 -6.92 9.33
C LEU A 9 8.48 -7.18 7.83
N VAL A 10 8.79 -8.43 7.46
CA VAL A 10 8.72 -8.95 6.09
C VAL A 10 7.29 -9.34 5.76
N HIS A 11 6.62 -10.02 6.68
CA HIS A 11 5.20 -10.39 6.59
C HIS A 11 4.44 -9.75 7.75
N VAL A 12 3.31 -9.13 7.45
CA VAL A 12 2.47 -8.41 8.42
C VAL A 12 1.19 -9.22 8.65
N LYS A 13 0.91 -9.55 9.91
CA LYS A 13 -0.33 -10.20 10.36
C LYS A 13 -1.33 -9.15 10.85
N PRO A 14 -2.63 -9.47 10.94
CA PRO A 14 -3.64 -8.55 11.48
C PRO A 14 -3.29 -7.91 12.83
N GLN A 15 -2.68 -8.69 13.72
CA GLN A 15 -2.23 -8.26 15.04
C GLN A 15 -1.00 -7.32 15.04
N ASP A 16 -0.30 -7.21 13.92
CA ASP A 16 0.87 -6.32 13.78
C ASP A 16 0.46 -4.89 13.40
N PHE A 17 -0.82 -4.69 13.04
CA PHE A 17 -1.36 -3.38 12.72
C PHE A 17 -1.73 -2.60 13.98
N TYR A 18 -1.44 -1.30 13.95
CA TYR A 18 -1.84 -0.34 14.98
C TYR A 18 -2.22 0.99 14.32
N TRP A 19 -3.07 1.76 14.99
CA TRP A 19 -3.29 3.16 14.64
C TRP A 19 -2.08 3.96 15.09
N GLY A 20 -1.30 4.44 14.13
CA GLY A 20 -0.15 5.28 14.37
C GLY A 20 -0.47 6.74 14.07
N CYS A 21 0.15 7.64 14.81
CA CYS A 21 0.18 9.03 14.39
C CYS A 21 0.82 9.15 13.00
N THR A 22 0.07 9.78 12.11
CA THR A 22 0.59 10.33 10.88
C THR A 22 1.57 11.44 11.28
N GLY A 23 2.75 11.52 10.67
CA GLY A 23 3.75 12.56 10.90
C GLY A 23 3.27 13.96 10.46
N TRP A 24 2.12 14.40 10.94
CA TRP A 24 1.55 15.74 10.75
C TRP A 24 1.80 16.62 11.97
N TYR A 25 2.17 16.00 13.08
CA TYR A 25 2.58 16.67 14.29
C TYR A 25 4.11 16.64 14.33
N PHE A 26 4.76 17.40 13.46
CA PHE A 26 6.17 17.73 13.62
C PHE A 26 6.26 19.16 14.15
N ASN A 27 7.20 19.46 15.05
CA ASN A 27 7.53 20.86 15.30
C ASN A 27 8.40 21.39 14.13
N ASN A 28 8.66 22.70 14.12
CA ASN A 28 9.55 23.36 13.16
C ASN A 28 11.02 22.83 13.15
N GLN A 29 11.33 21.79 13.92
CA GLN A 29 12.65 21.14 14.04
C GLN A 29 12.61 19.64 13.68
N LEU A 30 11.58 19.17 12.94
CA LEU A 30 11.44 17.78 12.48
C LEU A 30 11.28 16.74 13.61
N ILE A 31 10.94 17.16 14.83
CA ILE A 31 10.70 16.25 15.96
C ILE A 31 9.27 15.72 15.88
N HIS A 32 9.10 14.39 15.92
CA HIS A 32 7.80 13.74 16.01
C HIS A 32 7.11 14.15 17.32
N LEU A 33 6.06 14.96 17.25
CA LEU A 33 5.28 15.40 18.41
C LEU A 33 4.21 14.39 18.83
N CYS A 34 3.85 13.44 17.96
CA CYS A 34 2.95 12.36 18.32
C CYS A 34 3.59 11.00 18.06
N GLU A 35 3.92 10.33 19.15
CA GLU A 35 4.41 8.94 19.18
C GLU A 35 3.32 7.96 19.62
N TYR A 36 2.11 8.45 19.89
CA TYR A 36 1.00 7.64 20.36
C TYR A 36 0.65 6.55 19.34
N ARG A 37 0.46 5.34 19.87
CA ARG A 37 0.00 4.16 19.15
C ARG A 37 -1.22 3.62 19.88
N GLU A 38 -2.25 3.32 19.11
CA GLU A 38 -3.46 2.69 19.60
C GLU A 38 -3.59 1.32 18.94
N ASN A 39 -3.95 0.32 19.74
CA ASN A 39 -4.15 -1.03 19.24
C ASN A 39 -5.34 -1.04 18.29
N LEU A 40 -5.18 -1.73 17.16
CA LEU A 40 -6.29 -1.93 16.24
C LEU A 40 -7.30 -2.90 16.87
N SER A 41 -8.54 -2.46 17.08
CA SER A 41 -9.59 -3.35 17.57
C SER A 41 -10.08 -4.30 16.47
N GLN A 42 -10.72 -5.42 16.85
CA GLN A 42 -11.36 -6.29 15.87
C GLN A 42 -12.49 -5.58 15.09
N GLN A 43 -13.17 -4.61 15.72
CA GLN A 43 -14.22 -3.83 15.08
C GLN A 43 -13.65 -2.89 14.02
N ASP A 44 -12.52 -2.24 14.30
CA ASP A 44 -11.80 -1.41 13.32
C ASP A 44 -11.32 -2.24 12.13
N LEU A 45 -10.79 -3.44 12.41
CA LEU A 45 -10.36 -4.36 11.37
C LEU A 45 -11.56 -4.75 10.48
N ALA A 46 -12.71 -5.07 11.07
CA ALA A 46 -13.92 -5.42 10.33
C ALA A 46 -14.42 -4.28 9.41
N LEU A 47 -14.30 -3.02 9.84
CA LEU A 47 -14.64 -1.85 9.02
C LEU A 47 -13.69 -1.65 7.83
N MET A 48 -12.44 -2.07 7.97
CA MET A 48 -11.41 -1.96 6.92
C MET A 48 -11.28 -3.19 6.04
N THR A 49 -11.97 -4.28 6.38
CA THR A 49 -11.91 -5.53 5.62
C THR A 49 -13.10 -5.58 4.68
N ASP A 50 -12.85 -5.47 3.38
CA ASP A 50 -13.85 -5.85 2.38
C ASP A 50 -14.02 -7.38 2.42
N THR A 51 -14.93 -7.86 3.27
CA THR A 51 -15.24 -9.28 3.45
C THR A 51 -15.80 -9.94 2.17
N SER A 52 -16.13 -9.16 1.14
CA SER A 52 -16.55 -9.67 -0.17
C SER A 52 -15.38 -10.01 -1.10
N ALA A 53 -14.15 -9.61 -0.78
CA ALA A 53 -12.99 -9.95 -1.59
C ALA A 53 -12.59 -11.42 -1.37
N PRO A 54 -12.51 -12.26 -2.42
CA PRO A 54 -12.12 -13.67 -2.30
C PRO A 54 -10.79 -13.87 -1.57
N GLU A 55 -9.90 -12.88 -1.64
CA GLU A 55 -8.58 -12.89 -1.01
C GLU A 55 -8.64 -12.94 0.52
N PHE A 56 -9.71 -12.44 1.14
CA PHE A 56 -9.93 -12.50 2.59
C PHE A 56 -10.66 -13.77 3.04
N SER A 57 -11.17 -14.58 2.10
CA SER A 57 -11.74 -15.90 2.41
C SER A 57 -10.65 -16.95 2.65
N LEU A 58 -9.41 -16.66 2.25
CA LEU A 58 -8.25 -17.51 2.49
C LEU A 58 -7.55 -17.13 3.80
N PRO A 59 -7.06 -18.12 4.57
CA PRO A 59 -6.08 -17.87 5.62
C PRO A 59 -4.88 -17.09 5.07
N ALA A 60 -4.36 -16.13 5.84
CA ALA A 60 -3.23 -15.29 5.41
C ALA A 60 -1.98 -16.10 5.01
N GLN A 61 -1.82 -17.32 5.52
CA GLN A 61 -0.75 -18.24 5.12
C GLN A 61 -0.96 -18.78 3.70
N ASP A 62 -2.17 -19.23 3.38
CA ASP A 62 -2.52 -19.76 2.05
C ASP A 62 -2.47 -18.66 0.99
N PHE A 63 -2.95 -17.47 1.34
CA PHE A 63 -2.84 -16.32 0.47
C PHE A 63 -1.37 -15.91 0.23
N ASN A 64 -0.50 -16.00 1.24
CA ASN A 64 0.93 -15.81 1.03
C ASN A 64 1.52 -16.89 0.10
N ILE A 65 1.11 -18.15 0.21
CA ILE A 65 1.58 -19.20 -0.70
C ILE A 65 1.24 -18.85 -2.15
N ILE A 66 0.01 -18.39 -2.40
CA ILE A 66 -0.43 -17.95 -3.75
C ILE A 66 0.40 -16.78 -4.26
N LEU A 67 0.72 -15.80 -3.41
CA LEU A 67 1.57 -14.65 -3.77
C LEU A 67 3.04 -15.02 -4.04
N HIS A 68 3.49 -16.21 -3.62
CA HIS A 68 4.85 -16.70 -3.87
C HIS A 68 4.88 -17.78 -4.97
N ASP A 69 3.72 -18.19 -5.49
CA ASP A 69 3.65 -19.00 -6.70
C ASP A 69 4.16 -18.18 -7.89
N HIS A 70 5.05 -18.78 -8.69
CA HIS A 70 5.74 -18.08 -9.77
C HIS A 70 4.76 -17.62 -10.85
N SER A 71 3.85 -18.52 -11.26
CA SER A 71 2.89 -18.22 -12.34
C SER A 71 1.91 -17.12 -11.93
N THR A 72 1.46 -17.17 -10.68
CA THR A 72 0.57 -16.16 -10.11
C THR A 72 1.29 -14.81 -9.97
N SER A 73 2.53 -14.82 -9.49
CA SER A 73 3.35 -13.61 -9.37
C SER A 73 3.59 -12.93 -10.71
N GLU A 74 3.92 -13.70 -11.75
CA GLU A 74 4.13 -13.16 -13.11
C GLU A 74 2.87 -12.51 -13.67
N SER A 75 1.72 -13.19 -13.55
CA SER A 75 0.44 -12.64 -14.00
C SER A 75 0.07 -11.34 -13.27
N ILE A 76 0.33 -11.28 -11.96
CA ILE A 76 0.08 -10.06 -11.18
C ILE A 76 1.04 -8.94 -11.60
N ILE A 77 2.32 -9.24 -11.84
CA ILE A 77 3.31 -8.27 -12.32
C ILE A 77 2.87 -7.68 -13.67
N GLU A 78 2.43 -8.51 -14.61
CA GLU A 78 1.92 -8.08 -15.91
C GLU A 78 0.74 -7.11 -15.74
N ARG A 79 -0.27 -7.50 -14.96
CA ARG A 79 -1.45 -6.65 -14.68
C ARG A 79 -1.09 -5.34 -14.00
N MET A 80 -0.11 -5.35 -13.09
CA MET A 80 0.37 -4.14 -12.41
C MET A 80 1.14 -3.21 -13.35
N ASP A 81 1.92 -3.78 -14.28
CA ASP A 81 2.63 -3.01 -15.32
C ASP A 81 1.65 -2.37 -16.30
N ASP A 82 0.64 -3.12 -16.75
CA ASP A 82 -0.44 -2.62 -17.60
C ASP A 82 -1.20 -1.48 -16.92
N LEU A 83 -1.60 -1.68 -15.66
CA LEU A 83 -2.26 -0.64 -14.87
C LEU A 83 -1.38 0.61 -14.73
N GLN A 84 -0.08 0.44 -14.45
CA GLN A 84 0.84 1.55 -14.35
C GLN A 84 0.95 2.32 -15.68
N SER A 85 1.03 1.60 -16.79
CA SER A 85 1.09 2.16 -18.14
C SER A 85 -0.16 2.98 -18.46
N ASP A 86 -1.34 2.41 -18.20
CA ASP A 86 -2.64 3.05 -18.43
C ASP A 86 -2.81 4.34 -17.62
N LEU A 87 -2.48 4.29 -16.32
CA LEU A 87 -2.54 5.46 -15.45
C LEU A 87 -1.59 6.56 -15.92
N ARG A 88 -0.38 6.18 -16.35
CA ARG A 88 0.59 7.13 -16.89
C ARG A 88 0.10 7.78 -18.19
N ASN A 89 -0.48 7.00 -19.09
CA ASN A 89 -1.02 7.49 -20.36
C ASN A 89 -2.18 8.46 -20.13
N LYS A 90 -3.03 8.18 -19.13
CA LYS A 90 -4.15 9.04 -18.72
C LYS A 90 -3.73 10.21 -17.83
N LYS A 91 -2.46 10.28 -17.40
CA LYS A 91 -1.94 11.25 -16.41
C LYS A 91 -2.74 11.22 -15.09
N GLN A 92 -3.10 10.02 -14.65
CA GLN A 92 -3.92 9.79 -13.46
C GLN A 92 -3.11 9.09 -12.37
N GLY A 93 -3.47 9.37 -11.12
CA GLY A 93 -3.03 8.60 -9.95
C GLY A 93 -4.09 7.60 -9.50
N ILE A 94 -3.79 6.88 -8.42
CA ILE A 94 -4.70 5.95 -7.77
C ILE A 94 -5.66 6.73 -6.86
N ASN A 95 -6.93 6.82 -7.23
CA ASN A 95 -7.92 7.67 -6.55
C ASN A 95 -8.27 7.25 -5.11
N ILE A 96 -8.03 5.98 -4.74
CA ILE A 96 -8.30 5.47 -3.38
C ILE A 96 -7.18 5.75 -2.39
N VAL A 97 -6.03 6.25 -2.86
CA VAL A 97 -4.90 6.60 -1.99
C VAL A 97 -4.43 7.99 -2.33
N CYS A 98 -4.68 8.93 -1.42
CA CYS A 98 -4.23 10.31 -1.56
C CYS A 98 -2.94 10.57 -0.79
N CYS A 99 -2.09 11.43 -1.33
CA CYS A 99 -0.98 12.00 -0.59
C CYS A 99 -1.55 12.84 0.55
N PRO A 100 -1.17 12.59 1.81
CA PRO A 100 -1.75 13.31 2.92
C PRO A 100 -1.24 14.76 3.03
N MET A 101 -0.20 15.16 2.27
CA MET A 101 0.27 16.57 2.18
C MET A 101 -0.55 17.40 1.20
N HIS A 102 -0.92 16.81 0.07
CA HIS A 102 -1.49 17.55 -1.06
C HIS A 102 -2.94 17.14 -1.35
N ALA A 103 -3.46 16.13 -0.66
CA ALA A 103 -4.77 15.51 -0.91
C ALA A 103 -4.98 15.02 -2.35
N GLU A 104 -3.90 14.81 -3.10
CA GLU A 104 -3.93 14.37 -4.49
C GLU A 104 -3.72 12.85 -4.62
N PRO A 105 -4.34 12.19 -5.62
CA PRO A 105 -4.13 10.78 -5.90
C PRO A 105 -2.64 10.42 -6.08
N MET A 106 -2.19 9.37 -5.41
CA MET A 106 -0.79 8.95 -5.48
C MET A 106 -0.48 8.21 -6.79
N ILE A 107 0.74 8.36 -7.29
CA ILE A 107 1.20 7.76 -8.54
C ILE A 107 1.82 6.39 -8.28
N LEU A 108 1.36 5.37 -9.01
CA LEU A 108 1.94 4.03 -9.00
C LEU A 108 3.34 4.01 -9.65
N GLN A 109 4.29 3.39 -8.97
CA GLN A 109 5.67 3.27 -9.41
C GLN A 109 6.20 1.85 -9.21
N LYS A 110 6.99 1.40 -10.19
CA LYS A 110 7.77 0.17 -10.12
C LYS A 110 9.19 0.48 -9.65
N LYS A 111 9.73 -0.34 -8.74
CA LYS A 111 11.13 -0.26 -8.33
C LYS A 111 12.02 -0.93 -9.38
N LYS A 112 13.21 -0.38 -9.59
CA LYS A 112 14.24 -0.99 -10.45
C LYS A 112 14.77 -2.31 -9.89
N ASN A 113 14.93 -2.39 -8.56
CA ASN A 113 15.55 -3.52 -7.86
C ASN A 113 14.62 -4.10 -6.77
N GLY A 114 13.33 -4.25 -7.06
CA GLY A 114 12.39 -4.87 -6.12
C GLY A 114 12.67 -6.37 -5.98
N ILE A 115 12.57 -6.91 -4.75
CA ILE A 115 12.73 -8.33 -4.47
C ILE A 115 11.35 -8.94 -4.19
N GLY A 116 10.85 -9.73 -5.15
CA GLY A 116 9.52 -10.33 -5.07
C GLY A 116 8.38 -9.32 -5.29
N LEU A 117 7.17 -9.85 -5.48
CA LEU A 117 5.98 -9.07 -5.87
C LEU A 117 5.67 -7.91 -4.91
N LEU A 118 5.69 -8.17 -3.60
CA LEU A 118 5.31 -7.20 -2.55
C LEU A 118 6.35 -6.08 -2.32
N ASP A 119 7.54 -6.18 -2.90
CA ASP A 119 8.54 -5.11 -2.85
C ASP A 119 8.69 -4.39 -4.19
N GLN A 120 8.01 -4.85 -5.24
CA GLN A 120 8.21 -4.37 -6.60
C GLN A 120 7.48 -3.06 -6.89
N TYR A 121 6.35 -2.79 -6.23
CA TYR A 121 5.53 -1.60 -6.46
C TYR A 121 5.36 -0.73 -5.22
N TYR A 122 5.22 0.57 -5.45
CA TYR A 122 4.94 1.55 -4.41
C TYR A 122 4.15 2.73 -4.98
N LEU A 123 3.50 3.48 -4.11
CA LEU A 123 2.82 4.72 -4.45
C LEU A 123 3.69 5.90 -4.01
N ARG A 124 3.74 6.96 -4.82
CA ARG A 124 4.40 8.23 -4.45
C ARG A 124 3.51 9.44 -4.68
N CYS A 125 3.78 10.52 -3.97
CA CYS A 125 3.14 11.81 -4.24
C CYS A 125 3.40 12.28 -5.69
N PRO A 126 2.42 12.92 -6.37
CA PRO A 126 2.66 13.61 -7.65
C PRO A 126 3.73 14.70 -7.58
N HIS A 127 3.79 15.42 -6.46
CA HIS A 127 4.80 16.46 -6.16
C HIS A 127 6.13 15.88 -5.68
N TRP A 128 6.39 14.59 -5.87
CA TRP A 128 7.67 14.00 -5.49
C TRP A 128 8.79 14.52 -6.39
N ALA A 129 9.90 14.93 -5.79
CA ALA A 129 11.13 15.29 -6.48
C ALA A 129 12.34 14.72 -5.73
N PRO A 130 13.45 14.42 -6.43
CA PRO A 130 14.68 13.95 -5.78
C PRO A 130 15.33 15.06 -4.93
N ASN A 131 16.30 14.68 -4.09
CA ASN A 131 17.10 15.60 -3.27
C ASN A 131 16.28 16.51 -2.34
N ASP A 132 15.20 15.96 -1.76
CA ASP A 132 14.30 16.66 -0.84
C ASP A 132 13.65 17.94 -1.41
N GLN A 133 13.61 18.07 -2.74
CA GLN A 133 13.01 19.23 -3.43
C GLN A 133 11.50 19.13 -3.62
N GLY A 134 10.89 18.06 -3.11
CA GLY A 134 9.47 17.79 -3.29
C GLY A 134 8.91 16.99 -2.13
N CYS A 135 7.69 16.51 -2.30
CA CYS A 135 7.01 15.74 -1.28
C CYS A 135 7.66 14.35 -1.11
N PRO A 136 8.22 14.01 0.08
CA PRO A 136 8.88 12.72 0.28
C PRO A 136 7.87 11.58 0.54
N TYR A 137 6.57 11.87 0.57
CA TYR A 137 5.56 10.90 0.95
C TYR A 137 5.45 9.77 -0.08
N THR A 138 5.69 8.55 0.40
CA THR A 138 5.53 7.30 -0.34
C THR A 138 4.79 6.28 0.52
N GLU A 139 4.00 5.43 -0.12
CA GLU A 139 3.27 4.34 0.52
C GLU A 139 3.71 3.02 -0.12
N LYS A 140 4.13 2.05 0.69
CA LYS A 140 4.64 0.76 0.18
C LYS A 140 3.49 -0.24 0.09
N LEU A 141 3.41 -0.98 -1.01
CA LEU A 141 2.40 -2.04 -1.21
C LEU A 141 2.93 -3.38 -0.67
N LYS A 142 3.09 -3.48 0.66
CA LYS A 142 3.77 -4.60 1.33
C LYS A 142 2.89 -5.78 1.69
N SER A 143 1.60 -5.76 1.35
CA SER A 143 0.70 -6.88 1.62
C SER A 143 -0.09 -7.23 0.37
N GLY A 144 -0.37 -8.52 0.18
CA GLY A 144 -1.21 -8.98 -0.92
C GLY A 144 -2.61 -8.38 -0.85
N SER A 145 -3.14 -8.13 0.35
CA SER A 145 -4.47 -7.52 0.51
C SER A 145 -4.50 -6.09 -0.01
N GLN A 146 -3.45 -5.30 0.23
CA GLN A 146 -3.33 -3.95 -0.35
C GLN A 146 -3.25 -4.00 -1.87
N LEU A 147 -2.49 -4.97 -2.41
CA LEU A 147 -2.31 -5.11 -3.85
C LEU A 147 -3.60 -5.62 -4.54
N ALA A 148 -4.29 -6.57 -3.92
CA ALA A 148 -5.59 -7.08 -4.35
C ALA A 148 -6.67 -5.99 -4.32
N ALA A 149 -6.74 -5.22 -3.23
CA ALA A 149 -7.69 -4.10 -3.14
C ALA A 149 -7.42 -3.04 -4.22
N LEU A 150 -6.15 -2.73 -4.48
CA LEU A 150 -5.76 -1.80 -5.54
C LEU A 150 -6.15 -2.31 -6.92
N LEU A 151 -5.83 -3.57 -7.24
CA LEU A 151 -6.20 -4.20 -8.51
C LEU A 151 -7.71 -4.30 -8.68
N LYS A 152 -8.45 -4.74 -7.65
CA LYS A 152 -9.91 -4.85 -7.67
C LYS A 152 -10.55 -3.50 -7.93
N HIS A 153 -10.07 -2.45 -7.27
CA HIS A 153 -10.62 -1.11 -7.45
C HIS A 153 -10.34 -0.54 -8.84
N GLN A 154 -9.16 -0.78 -9.41
CA GLN A 154 -8.77 -0.19 -10.70
C GLN A 154 -9.21 -1.02 -11.92
N THR A 155 -9.27 -2.35 -11.78
CA THR A 155 -9.48 -3.28 -12.89
C THR A 155 -10.77 -4.10 -12.75
N GLY A 156 -11.47 -4.01 -11.61
CA GLY A 156 -12.63 -4.84 -11.30
C GLY A 156 -12.29 -6.22 -10.75
N THR A 157 -11.05 -6.69 -10.93
CA THR A 157 -10.59 -8.02 -10.50
C THR A 157 -9.44 -7.90 -9.51
N GLY A 158 -9.48 -8.67 -8.42
CA GLY A 158 -8.43 -8.68 -7.42
C GLY A 158 -7.23 -9.53 -7.84
N ILE A 159 -6.57 -10.18 -6.88
CA ILE A 159 -5.48 -11.13 -7.17
C ILE A 159 -6.05 -12.47 -7.66
N LEU A 160 -7.24 -12.83 -7.17
CA LEU A 160 -7.98 -14.03 -7.55
C LEU A 160 -9.09 -13.71 -8.57
#